data_AF-A0A7W7KDD3-F1
#
_entry.id   AF-A0A7W7KDD3-F1
#
_cell.length_a   1.000
_cell.length_b   1.000
_cell.length_c   1.000
_cell.angle_alpha   90.00
_cell.angle_beta   90.00
_cell.angle_gamma   90.00
#
_symmetry.space_group_name_H-M   'P 1'
#
loop_
_entity.id
_entity.type
_entity.pdbx_description
1 polymer ?
#
loop_
_entity_poly.entity_id
_entity_poly.type
_entity_poly.pdbx_seq_one_letter_code
_entity_poly.pdbx_strand_id
1 'polypeptide(L)'
;MMIKITPQVGSYEYETQEDRSAPRARMAIPGFLRPAGGKRLVTNTRDNSRSGFAAIAIARLQPGTTCWLTLSDMPALEAEIVW
;
A
#
# COMPACT_ATOMS: atom_id res chain seq x y z
N MET A 1 38.88 2.71 10.79
CA MET A 1 38.33 2.93 9.44
C MET A 1 36.82 2.79 9.53
N MET A 2 36.07 3.86 9.32
CA MET A 2 34.61 3.89 9.50
C MET A 2 33.96 3.77 8.12
N ILE A 3 33.29 2.65 7.84
CA ILE A 3 32.54 2.46 6.59
C ILE A 3 31.29 3.34 6.70
N LYS A 4 31.28 4.47 5.99
CA LYS A 4 30.06 5.26 5.81
C LYS A 4 29.19 4.55 4.78
N ILE A 5 28.16 3.85 5.24
CA ILE A 5 27.12 3.32 4.36
C ILE A 5 26.12 4.46 4.14
N THR A 6 26.15 5.09 2.97
CA THR A 6 25.08 6.00 2.57
C THR A 6 23.87 5.14 2.20
N PRO A 7 22.72 5.28 2.88
CA PRO A 7 21.55 4.49 2.57
C PRO A 7 21.04 4.84 1.16
N GLN A 8 20.74 3.81 0.37
CA GLN A 8 20.26 3.97 -1.00
C GLN A 8 18.76 4.20 -1.01
N VAL A 9 18.28 5.07 -1.91
CA VAL A 9 16.84 5.32 -2.07
C VAL A 9 16.11 3.99 -2.31
N GLY A 10 15.07 3.72 -1.52
CA GLY A 10 14.31 2.47 -1.56
C GLY A 10 14.93 1.32 -0.75
N SER A 11 16.03 1.53 -0.02
CA SER A 11 16.51 0.58 1.00
C SER A 11 15.74 0.75 2.31
N TYR A 12 15.72 -0.28 3.14
CA TYR A 12 15.06 -0.20 4.45
C TYR A 12 15.67 0.90 5.33
N GLU A 13 16.99 1.07 5.30
CA GLU A 13 17.72 2.11 6.04
C GLU A 13 17.38 3.53 5.57
N TYR A 14 17.05 3.70 4.29
CA TYR A 14 16.59 4.98 3.75
C TYR A 14 15.15 5.27 4.21
N GLU A 15 14.25 4.30 4.05
CA GLU A 15 12.81 4.46 4.32
C GLU A 15 12.50 4.63 5.82
N THR A 16 13.33 4.04 6.69
CA THR A 16 13.22 4.21 8.15
C THR A 16 13.38 5.68 8.56
N GLN A 17 14.10 6.51 7.79
CA GLN A 17 14.22 7.95 8.08
C GLN A 17 12.88 8.69 7.96
N GLU A 18 11.94 8.14 7.18
CA GLU A 18 10.59 8.66 6.97
C GLU A 18 9.57 7.99 7.89
N ASP A 19 10.03 7.33 8.96
CA ASP A 19 9.21 6.52 9.88
C ASP A 19 8.44 5.38 9.17
N ARG A 20 9.02 4.84 8.08
CA ARG A 20 8.46 3.69 7.37
C ARG A 20 9.19 2.40 7.74
N SER A 21 8.41 1.33 7.93
CA SER A 21 8.94 -0.01 8.22
C SER A 21 9.25 -0.86 6.98
N ALA A 22 9.06 -0.34 5.76
CA ALA A 22 9.36 -1.06 4.53
C ALA A 22 9.41 -0.12 3.31
N PRO A 23 10.28 -0.39 2.31
CA PRO A 23 10.25 0.30 1.03
C PRO A 23 8.98 0.01 0.23
N ARG A 24 8.55 1.01 -0.56
CA ARG A 24 7.38 0.91 -1.45
C ARG A 24 7.82 0.70 -2.89
N ALA A 25 7.38 -0.41 -3.48
CA ALA A 25 7.54 -0.66 -4.90
C ALA A 25 6.38 0.01 -5.67
N ARG A 26 6.71 0.92 -6.59
CA ARG A 26 5.72 1.51 -7.49
C ARG A 26 5.31 0.49 -8.55
N MET A 27 4.02 0.18 -8.61
CA MET A 27 3.47 -0.75 -9.59
C MET A 27 1.98 -0.48 -9.80
N ALA A 28 1.53 -0.63 -11.04
CA ALA A 28 0.14 -0.42 -11.44
C ALA A 28 -0.55 -1.78 -11.59
N ILE A 29 -1.12 -2.30 -10.51
CA ILE A 29 -1.85 -3.57 -10.55
C ILE A 29 -3.36 -3.31 -10.55
N PRO A 30 -4.08 -3.70 -11.62
CA PRO A 30 -5.52 -3.61 -11.63
C PRO A 30 -6.14 -4.61 -10.66
N GLY A 31 -7.21 -4.20 -10.01
CA GLY A 31 -7.91 -5.05 -9.06
C GLY A 31 -9.19 -4.41 -8.58
N PHE A 32 -9.60 -4.82 -7.39
CA PHE A 32 -10.82 -4.33 -6.80
C PHE A 32 -10.68 -4.07 -5.31
N LEU A 33 -11.24 -2.95 -4.87
CA LEU A 33 -11.27 -2.54 -3.47
C LEU A 33 -12.71 -2.59 -2.97
N ARG A 34 -12.96 -3.22 -1.82
CA ARG A 34 -14.28 -3.27 -1.19
C ARG A 34 -14.18 -2.77 0.25
N PRO A 35 -14.67 -1.56 0.58
CA PRO A 35 -14.79 -1.12 1.97
C PRO A 35 -15.90 -1.91 2.68
N ALA A 36 -15.80 -2.01 4.01
CA ALA A 36 -16.85 -2.59 4.85
C ALA A 36 -18.17 -1.84 4.65
N GLY A 37 -19.27 -2.59 4.51
CA GLY A 37 -20.60 -2.04 4.24
C GLY A 37 -20.79 -1.43 2.84
N GLY A 38 -19.74 -1.38 2.00
CA GLY A 38 -19.79 -0.78 0.68
C GLY A 38 -19.77 -1.78 -0.47
N LYS A 39 -19.90 -1.25 -1.69
CA LYS A 39 -19.78 -2.01 -2.93
C LYS A 39 -18.32 -2.13 -3.37
N ARG A 40 -18.05 -3.16 -4.18
CA ARG A 40 -16.77 -3.35 -4.85
C ARG A 40 -16.50 -2.20 -5.83
N LEU A 41 -15.32 -1.62 -5.76
CA LEU A 41 -14.83 -0.55 -6.63
C LEU A 41 -13.71 -1.12 -7.51
N VAL A 42 -13.73 -0.83 -8.82
CA VAL A 42 -12.55 -1.06 -9.67
C VAL A 42 -11.45 -0.12 -9.21
N THR A 43 -10.24 -0.64 -9.06
CA THR A 43 -9.09 0.14 -8.61
C THR A 43 -7.84 -0.24 -9.39
N ASN A 44 -6.86 0.65 -9.34
CA ASN A 44 -5.49 0.37 -9.69
C ASN A 44 -4.63 0.70 -8.46
N THR A 45 -3.86 -0.28 -8.00
CA THR A 45 -2.83 -0.07 -6.97
C THR A 45 -1.75 0.83 -7.56
N ARG A 46 -1.25 1.81 -6.80
CA ARG A 46 -0.14 2.69 -7.21
C ARG A 46 1.21 2.19 -6.72
N ASP A 47 1.21 1.64 -5.51
CA ASP A 47 2.38 1.09 -4.86
C ASP A 47 1.99 0.03 -3.84
N ASN A 48 2.95 -0.82 -3.52
CA ASN A 48 2.81 -1.85 -2.49
C ASN A 48 4.12 -1.95 -1.70
N SER A 49 3.98 -2.26 -0.42
CA SER A 49 5.07 -2.65 0.47
C SER A 49 4.66 -3.89 1.25
N ARG A 50 5.58 -4.38 2.08
CA ARG A 50 5.28 -5.49 3.00
C ARG A 50 4.27 -5.13 4.09
N SER A 51 4.05 -3.84 4.35
CA SER A 51 3.19 -3.33 5.43
C SER A 51 1.89 -2.68 4.95
N GLY A 52 1.70 -2.50 3.63
CA GLY A 52 0.48 -1.90 3.09
C GLY A 52 0.62 -1.50 1.63
N PHE A 53 -0.39 -0.82 1.10
CA PHE A 53 -0.46 -0.40 -0.29
C PHE A 53 -1.11 0.98 -0.42
N ALA A 54 -1.04 1.57 -1.60
CA ALA A 54 -1.88 2.72 -1.98
C ALA A 54 -2.70 2.35 -3.21
N ALA A 55 -4.01 2.64 -3.20
CA ALA A 55 -4.93 2.30 -4.27
C ALA A 55 -5.79 3.50 -4.67
N ILE A 56 -6.20 3.56 -5.94
CA ILE A 56 -7.05 4.63 -6.44
C ILE A 56 -8.52 4.27 -6.24
N ALA A 57 -9.26 5.09 -5.52
CA ALA A 57 -10.71 4.95 -5.39
C ALA A 57 -11.43 6.08 -6.15
N ILE A 58 -12.52 5.74 -6.84
CA ILE A 58 -13.39 6.73 -7.50
C ILE A 58 -14.20 7.57 -6.50
N ALA A 59 -14.36 7.07 -5.27
CA ALA A 59 -15.11 7.71 -4.21
C ALA A 59 -14.23 7.91 -2.97
N ARG A 60 -14.59 8.90 -2.15
CA ARG A 60 -13.96 9.10 -0.85
C ARG A 60 -14.28 7.92 0.07
N LEU A 61 -13.24 7.31 0.61
CA LEU A 61 -13.33 6.30 1.66
C LEU A 61 -12.97 6.97 2.99
N GLN A 62 -13.63 6.55 4.07
CA GLN A 62 -13.39 7.14 5.39
C GLN A 62 -12.21 6.42 6.08
N PRO A 63 -11.24 7.15 6.64
CA PRO A 63 -10.21 6.55 7.49
C PRO A 63 -10.84 5.72 8.63
N GLY A 64 -10.18 4.65 9.05
CA GLY A 64 -10.73 3.67 10.00
C GLY A 64 -11.63 2.60 9.37
N THR A 65 -11.99 2.73 8.09
CA THR A 65 -12.84 1.74 7.43
C THR A 65 -12.02 0.50 7.08
N THR A 66 -12.39 -0.66 7.62
CA THR A 66 -11.88 -1.95 7.14
C THR A 66 -12.23 -2.14 5.67
N CYS A 67 -11.29 -2.61 4.87
CA CYS A 67 -11.47 -2.84 3.44
C CYS A 67 -10.73 -4.10 3.00
N TRP A 68 -11.13 -4.60 1.84
CA TRP A 68 -10.50 -5.76 1.21
C TRP A 68 -10.04 -5.40 -0.20
N LEU A 69 -8.75 -5.59 -0.48
CA LEU A 69 -8.16 -5.46 -1.81
C LEU A 69 -8.03 -6.85 -2.43
N THR A 70 -8.60 -7.03 -3.62
CA THR A 70 -8.42 -8.24 -4.43
C THR A 70 -7.61 -7.88 -5.67
N LEU A 71 -6.43 -8.48 -5.79
CA LEU A 71 -5.60 -8.43 -6.99
C LEU A 71 -5.77 -9.72 -7.78
N SER A 72 -5.49 -9.70 -9.09
CA SER A 72 -5.59 -10.88 -9.95
C SER A 72 -4.82 -12.06 -9.35
N ASP A 73 -5.49 -13.21 -9.26
CA ASP A 73 -4.93 -14.48 -8.76
C ASP A 73 -4.43 -14.47 -7.31
N MET A 74 -4.84 -13.48 -6.51
CA MET A 74 -4.51 -13.39 -5.09
C MET A 74 -5.77 -13.44 -4.21
N PRO A 75 -5.68 -14.04 -3.00
CA PRO A 75 -6.74 -13.91 -2.01
C PRO A 75 -6.93 -12.44 -1.62
N ALA A 76 -8.14 -12.09 -1.19
CA ALA A 76 -8.44 -10.74 -0.76
C ALA A 76 -7.61 -10.38 0.49
N LEU A 77 -6.87 -9.28 0.40
CA LEU A 77 -6.05 -8.74 1.47
C LEU A 77 -6.90 -7.78 2.29
N GLU A 78 -7.08 -8.08 3.57
CA GLU A 78 -7.73 -7.18 4.52
C GLU A 78 -6.77 -6.04 4.90
N ALA A 79 -7.30 -4.82 4.97
CA ALA A 79 -6.57 -3.63 5.35
C ALA A 79 -7.52 -2.59 5.95
N GLU A 80 -6.96 -1.53 6.53
CA GLU A 80 -7.70 -0.37 7.01
C GLU A 80 -7.37 0.85 6.15
N ILE A 81 -8.38 1.67 5.84
CA ILE A 81 -8.16 2.97 5.19
C ILE A 81 -7.52 3.91 6.21
N VAL A 82 -6.37 4.49 5.88
CA VAL A 82 -5.63 5.40 6.77
C VAL A 82 -5.59 6.86 6.30
N TRP A 83 -5.84 7.12 5.01
CA TRP A 83 -5.89 8.46 4.41
C TRP A 83 -6.74 8.50 3.13
#